data_AF-A0A7L3TYV2-F1
#
_entry.id   AF-A0A7L3TYV2-F1
#
_cell.length_a   1.000
_cell.length_b   1.000
_cell.length_c   1.000
_cell.angle_alpha   90.00
_cell.angle_beta   90.00
_cell.angle_gamma   90.00
#
_symmetry.space_group_name_H-M   'P 1'
#
loop_
_entity.id
_entity.type
_entity.pdbx_description
1 polymer ?
#
loop_
_entity_poly.entity_id
_entity_poly.type
_entity_poly.pdbx_seq_one_letter_code
_entity_poly.pdbx_strand_id
1 'polypeptide(L)'
;DDTEKFWTEDASTGIHYQINSESALTWHQARKSCQQQNAELLSITEIHEQAYIGELTKKFSFAFWIGLNTLNFNSGWQWAGGSPFRYLNWAPGSPFLFPGKICGVMNPRKNAKWENQACNQRLGYICKKRSLSSKSDSIPKDELRPIKCTDGWWPYAGHCYSIQRERKMWKDALTSCKRQNGDLASVHNIAEHSFLVSQLGYKPTEELWLGLNDLKAHFYFEWSDGTPVMFTKWQRRHPTYTNGLEDCVVMKGQDGYWATDVCDKQRGYICKKKPLSQSSEQETTEDPGCQKGWKRYGFHCYFVGSALLTFSEANKTCEQSKAYLATVESRNEQAFLISLTGLRSEKYFWIGLSNTEERGTFRWASGETPLFTHWNTAMPGKEQGCVAMATGIAAGLWDVVSCEKTANFLCKQRAMGMSPSAPPVQVPTAACAEGWDEASRPDYCFKFFVREGNQKKSWFEAEEFCREIGGNLVTIGTREDQIVIWQLASYKGLHNQAFWIGLFLLNPDEGFAWIGGSPVIYENWDEHEPNNRNELEHCVMFNGSPQMRWNDLSCERLLNWICETKKDMNVIYMLLYLSEYQATADGWIIYEDKQYYFSKEHVHMEEARRICQKNFADLVVIENESKRQFLWKYVS
;
A
#
# COMPACT_ATOMS: atom_id res chain seq x y z
N ASP A 1 -19.89 37.08 1.98
CA ASP A 1 -19.20 36.06 1.21
C ASP A 1 -20.04 34.79 1.30
N ASP A 2 -20.70 34.37 0.22
CA ASP A 2 -21.75 33.32 0.27
C ASP A 2 -21.19 31.90 0.53
N THR A 3 -19.87 31.76 0.61
CA THR A 3 -19.15 30.50 0.84
C THR A 3 -19.19 30.05 2.31
N GLU A 4 -19.39 30.94 3.28
CA GLU A 4 -19.49 30.57 4.71
C GLU A 4 -20.84 29.94 5.07
N LYS A 5 -21.90 30.19 4.29
CA LYS A 5 -23.27 29.76 4.61
C LYS A 5 -23.46 28.24 4.68
N PHE A 6 -22.63 27.47 3.99
CA PHE A 6 -22.76 26.01 3.88
C PHE A 6 -21.80 25.22 4.78
N TRP A 7 -20.95 25.92 5.54
CA TRP A 7 -20.00 25.31 6.46
C TRP A 7 -20.42 25.59 7.90
N THR A 8 -20.34 24.56 8.74
CA THR A 8 -20.51 24.69 10.19
C THR A 8 -19.13 24.69 10.82
N GLU A 9 -18.76 25.79 11.47
CA GLU A 9 -17.52 25.89 12.24
C GLU A 9 -17.70 25.28 13.64
N ASP A 10 -16.75 24.44 14.05
CA ASP A 10 -16.52 24.15 15.45
C ASP A 10 -15.65 25.26 16.06
N ALA A 11 -16.30 26.18 16.79
CA ALA A 11 -15.63 27.32 17.39
C ALA A 11 -14.51 26.95 18.38
N SER A 12 -14.47 25.72 18.88
CA SER A 12 -13.42 25.27 19.79
C SER A 12 -12.12 24.88 19.08
N THR A 13 -12.21 24.47 17.81
CA THR A 13 -11.08 23.97 17.01
C THR A 13 -10.80 24.82 15.77
N GLY A 14 -11.73 25.68 15.36
CA GLY A 14 -11.69 26.43 14.09
C GLY A 14 -11.85 25.54 12.84
N ILE A 15 -12.25 24.28 13.03
CA ILE A 15 -12.46 23.32 11.94
C ILE A 15 -13.85 23.54 11.35
N HIS A 16 -13.93 23.53 10.03
CA HIS A 16 -15.17 23.72 9.30
C HIS A 16 -15.63 22.38 8.72
N TYR A 17 -16.93 22.09 8.85
CA TYR A 17 -17.57 20.89 8.34
C TYR A 17 -18.73 21.21 7.40
N GLN A 18 -18.87 20.44 6.32
CA GLN A 18 -19.99 20.55 5.39
C GLN A 18 -20.66 19.17 5.25
N ILE A 19 -21.94 19.08 5.60
CA ILE A 19 -22.72 17.83 5.53
C ILE A 19 -23.58 17.86 4.26
N ASN A 20 -23.21 17.08 3.25
CA ASN A 20 -23.88 17.02 1.96
C ASN A 20 -24.89 15.87 1.95
N SER A 21 -26.02 16.05 2.64
CA SER A 21 -27.01 14.99 2.89
C SER A 21 -27.97 14.70 1.74
N GLU A 22 -28.18 15.65 0.84
CA GLU A 22 -29.07 15.50 -0.32
C GLU A 22 -28.35 14.97 -1.57
N SER A 23 -27.04 14.73 -1.45
CA SER A 23 -26.21 14.17 -2.52
C SER A 23 -26.23 12.64 -2.54
N ALA A 24 -25.95 12.06 -3.70
CA ALA A 24 -25.79 10.62 -3.89
C ALA A 24 -24.57 10.34 -4.77
N LEU A 25 -23.37 10.40 -4.16
CA LEU A 25 -22.08 10.26 -4.83
C LEU A 25 -21.33 9.01 -4.36
N THR A 26 -20.47 8.48 -5.22
CA THR A 26 -19.49 7.45 -4.81
C THR A 26 -18.43 8.03 -3.90
N TRP A 27 -17.65 7.19 -3.23
CA TRP A 27 -16.59 7.67 -2.33
C TRP A 27 -15.58 8.57 -3.06
N HIS A 28 -15.14 8.16 -4.26
CA HIS A 28 -14.19 8.93 -5.07
C HIS A 28 -14.79 10.26 -5.56
N GLN A 29 -16.05 10.25 -6.01
CA GLN A 29 -16.75 11.47 -6.43
C GLN A 29 -16.95 12.44 -5.25
N ALA A 30 -17.33 11.93 -4.08
CA ALA A 30 -17.49 12.69 -2.86
C ALA A 30 -16.15 13.32 -2.42
N ARG A 31 -15.05 12.55 -2.49
CA ARG A 31 -13.69 13.04 -2.25
C ARG A 31 -13.33 14.20 -3.17
N LYS A 32 -13.51 14.02 -4.47
CA LYS A 32 -13.23 15.04 -5.48
C LYS A 32 -14.06 16.32 -5.24
N SER A 33 -15.33 16.17 -4.83
CA SER A 33 -16.20 17.29 -4.46
C SER A 33 -15.67 18.09 -3.25
N CYS A 34 -15.15 17.42 -2.23
CA CYS A 34 -14.50 18.10 -1.10
C CYS A 34 -13.20 18.79 -1.54
N GLN A 35 -12.37 18.13 -2.33
CA GLN A 35 -11.08 18.65 -2.82
C GLN A 35 -11.25 19.91 -3.67
N GLN A 36 -12.28 19.97 -4.53
CA GLN A 36 -12.63 21.17 -5.31
C GLN A 36 -12.94 22.40 -4.43
N GLN A 37 -13.23 22.19 -3.15
CA GLN A 37 -13.52 23.25 -2.17
C GLN A 37 -12.36 23.49 -1.20
N ASN A 38 -11.14 23.05 -1.54
CA ASN A 38 -9.95 23.08 -0.67
C ASN A 38 -10.19 22.39 0.68
N ALA A 39 -10.97 21.31 0.66
CA ALA A 39 -11.28 20.48 1.80
C ALA A 39 -10.93 19.02 1.48
N GLU A 40 -11.13 18.13 2.44
CA GLU A 40 -11.03 16.69 2.23
C GLU A 40 -12.27 16.01 2.82
N LEU A 41 -12.54 14.75 2.46
CA LEU A 41 -13.52 13.95 3.21
C LEU A 41 -13.19 13.93 4.70
N LEU A 42 -14.23 13.84 5.52
CA LEU A 42 -14.12 13.86 6.98
C LEU A 42 -13.10 12.85 7.48
N SER A 43 -12.05 13.34 8.15
CA SER A 43 -11.21 12.55 9.05
C SER A 43 -11.62 12.81 10.49
N ILE A 44 -11.67 11.75 11.30
CA ILE A 44 -11.96 11.84 12.74
C ILE A 44 -10.74 11.29 13.47
N THR A 45 -9.93 12.19 14.02
CA THR A 45 -8.67 11.81 14.71
C THR A 45 -8.75 11.97 16.22
N GLU A 46 -9.82 12.59 16.72
CA GLU A 46 -9.99 12.99 18.12
C GLU A 46 -11.37 12.58 18.65
N ILE A 47 -11.44 12.22 19.94
CA ILE A 47 -12.70 11.80 20.59
C ILE A 47 -13.73 12.94 20.63
N HIS A 48 -13.29 14.19 20.87
CA HIS A 48 -14.19 15.34 20.90
C HIS A 48 -14.80 15.62 19.52
N GLU A 49 -14.02 15.46 18.44
CA GLU A 49 -14.49 15.62 17.06
C GLU A 49 -15.55 14.57 16.74
N GLN A 50 -15.38 13.31 17.17
CA GLN A 50 -16.38 12.27 17.00
C GLN A 50 -17.71 12.63 17.69
N ALA A 51 -17.65 13.18 18.91
CA ALA A 51 -18.84 13.59 19.65
C ALA A 51 -19.56 14.76 18.96
N TYR A 52 -18.79 15.77 18.53
CA TYR A 52 -19.32 16.94 17.84
C TYR A 52 -20.03 16.56 16.52
N ILE A 53 -19.35 15.78 15.67
CA ILE A 53 -19.92 15.33 14.40
C ILE A 53 -21.10 14.37 14.62
N GLY A 54 -21.04 13.53 15.66
CA GLY A 54 -22.14 12.68 16.07
C GLY A 54 -23.42 13.47 16.36
N GLU A 55 -23.32 14.56 17.13
CA GLU A 55 -24.46 15.44 17.41
C GLU A 55 -24.94 16.20 16.16
N LEU A 56 -24.03 16.71 15.33
CA LEU A 56 -24.41 17.39 14.07
C LEU A 56 -25.18 16.48 13.11
N THR A 57 -24.88 15.17 13.12
CA THR A 57 -25.48 14.20 12.21
C THR A 57 -26.63 13.40 12.81
N LYS A 58 -26.93 13.58 14.09
CA LYS A 58 -27.92 12.81 14.86
C LYS A 58 -29.33 12.80 14.28
N LYS A 59 -29.72 13.88 13.59
CA LYS A 59 -31.03 14.00 12.94
C LYS A 59 -31.18 13.13 11.69
N PHE A 60 -30.08 12.65 11.11
CA PHE A 60 -30.11 11.87 9.89
C PHE A 60 -30.29 10.39 10.19
N SER A 61 -30.94 9.69 9.26
CA SER A 61 -31.27 8.28 9.41
C SER A 61 -30.52 7.40 8.40
N PHE A 62 -29.45 7.90 7.79
CA PHE A 62 -28.67 7.22 6.77
C PHE A 62 -27.19 7.53 6.95
N ALA A 63 -26.33 6.66 6.42
CA ALA A 63 -24.89 6.78 6.57
C ALA A 63 -24.29 7.80 5.60
N PHE A 64 -23.13 8.35 5.97
CA PHE A 64 -22.37 9.31 5.19
C PHE A 64 -20.98 8.75 4.86
N TRP A 65 -20.48 9.03 3.65
CA TRP A 65 -19.07 8.85 3.35
C TRP A 65 -18.19 9.71 4.26
N ILE A 66 -17.13 9.08 4.75
CA ILE A 66 -16.02 9.69 5.47
C ILE A 66 -14.72 9.31 4.77
N GLY A 67 -13.60 9.97 5.10
CA GLY A 67 -12.33 9.79 4.39
C GLY A 67 -11.63 8.45 4.64
N LEU A 68 -12.21 7.57 5.47
CA LEU A 68 -11.60 6.31 5.89
C LEU A 68 -11.59 5.29 4.74
N ASN A 69 -10.45 4.68 4.45
CA ASN A 69 -10.31 3.72 3.34
C ASN A 69 -9.14 2.74 3.52
N THR A 70 -9.12 1.67 2.71
CA THR A 70 -7.98 0.74 2.52
C THR A 70 -7.66 0.59 1.02
N LEU A 71 -7.54 1.71 0.30
CA LEU A 71 -7.32 1.71 -1.15
C LEU A 71 -5.91 1.25 -1.55
N ASN A 72 -4.93 1.34 -0.65
CA ASN A 72 -3.60 0.75 -0.83
C ASN A 72 -3.59 -0.68 -0.25
N PHE A 73 -3.55 -1.69 -1.14
CA PHE A 73 -3.64 -3.11 -0.81
C PHE A 73 -2.60 -3.62 0.20
N ASN A 74 -1.43 -2.99 0.27
CA ASN A 74 -0.36 -3.43 1.18
C ASN A 74 -0.46 -2.79 2.57
N SER A 75 -1.31 -1.78 2.71
CA SER A 75 -1.52 -1.01 3.93
C SER A 75 -2.84 -1.34 4.65
N GLY A 76 -2.94 -0.93 5.91
CA GLY A 76 -4.16 -0.97 6.72
C GLY A 76 -5.12 0.18 6.44
N TRP A 77 -6.00 0.45 7.39
CA TRP A 77 -6.94 1.57 7.30
C TRP A 77 -6.22 2.91 7.42
N GLN A 78 -6.62 3.87 6.58
CA GLN A 78 -6.05 5.20 6.51
C GLN A 78 -7.12 6.26 6.19
N TRP A 79 -6.87 7.51 6.56
CA TRP A 79 -7.70 8.63 6.15
C TRP A 79 -7.19 9.25 4.85
N ALA A 80 -8.12 9.61 3.97
CA ALA A 80 -7.86 10.53 2.87
C ALA A 80 -7.23 11.84 3.40
N GLY A 81 -6.33 12.43 2.60
CA GLY A 81 -5.60 13.65 2.96
C GLY A 81 -4.54 13.49 4.05
N GLY A 82 -4.12 12.25 4.36
CA GLY A 82 -2.96 11.97 5.20
C GLY A 82 -3.16 12.17 6.70
N SER A 83 -4.41 12.35 7.16
CA SER A 83 -4.70 12.36 8.61
C SER A 83 -4.33 11.00 9.25
N PRO A 84 -3.75 10.98 10.45
CA PRO A 84 -3.33 9.76 11.12
C PRO A 84 -4.52 8.90 11.55
N PHE A 85 -4.50 7.60 11.24
CA PHE A 85 -5.50 6.64 11.71
C PHE A 85 -5.17 6.19 13.14
N ARG A 86 -5.34 7.10 14.10
CA ARG A 86 -5.00 6.92 15.52
C ARG A 86 -6.19 6.70 16.46
N TYR A 87 -7.40 7.01 16.00
CA TYR A 87 -8.63 6.88 16.77
C TYR A 87 -9.57 5.92 16.05
N LEU A 88 -10.19 5.00 16.79
CA LEU A 88 -11.07 3.98 16.24
C LEU A 88 -12.46 4.03 16.87
N ASN A 89 -13.49 4.04 16.02
CA ASN A 89 -14.90 3.98 16.44
C ASN A 89 -15.75 3.05 15.56
N TRP A 90 -15.21 1.87 15.24
CA TRP A 90 -15.93 0.87 14.46
C TRP A 90 -17.24 0.43 15.12
N ALA A 91 -18.24 0.14 14.29
CA ALA A 91 -19.44 -0.56 14.69
C ALA A 91 -19.12 -2.04 14.99
N PRO A 92 -19.89 -2.71 15.88
CA PRO A 92 -19.71 -4.14 16.10
C PRO A 92 -19.75 -4.94 14.79
N GLY A 93 -18.76 -5.80 14.57
CA GLY A 93 -18.61 -6.60 13.34
C GLY A 93 -17.94 -5.87 12.17
N SER A 94 -17.66 -4.57 12.30
CA SER A 94 -16.86 -3.79 11.34
C SER A 94 -15.41 -3.63 11.85
N PRO A 95 -14.41 -3.57 10.95
CA PRO A 95 -14.54 -3.69 9.51
C PRO A 95 -14.86 -5.13 9.07
N PHE A 96 -15.85 -5.29 8.18
CA PHE A 96 -16.18 -6.54 7.52
C PHE A 96 -15.01 -6.99 6.64
N LEU A 97 -14.74 -8.29 6.63
CA LEU A 97 -13.65 -8.90 5.86
C LEU A 97 -14.02 -9.26 4.41
N PHE A 98 -15.19 -8.82 3.92
CA PHE A 98 -15.62 -9.10 2.55
C PHE A 98 -14.76 -8.34 1.51
N PRO A 99 -14.36 -8.99 0.40
CA PRO A 99 -13.67 -8.33 -0.70
C PRO A 99 -14.43 -7.10 -1.22
N GLY A 100 -13.71 -6.07 -1.64
CA GLY A 100 -14.28 -4.85 -2.24
C GLY A 100 -14.90 -3.84 -1.28
N LYS A 101 -15.16 -4.18 -0.01
CA LYS A 101 -15.64 -3.23 1.01
C LYS A 101 -14.50 -2.44 1.66
N ILE A 102 -13.88 -1.56 0.90
CA ILE A 102 -12.63 -0.87 1.26
C ILE A 102 -12.80 0.62 1.57
N CYS A 103 -14.04 1.14 1.63
CA CYS A 103 -14.34 2.54 1.97
C CYS A 103 -15.21 2.63 3.22
N GLY A 104 -14.92 3.59 4.10
CA GLY A 104 -15.60 3.78 5.37
C GLY A 104 -16.78 4.75 5.28
N VAL A 105 -17.86 4.43 6.00
CA VAL A 105 -19.01 5.30 6.26
C VAL A 105 -19.19 5.52 7.74
N MET A 106 -19.75 6.67 8.11
CA MET A 106 -20.25 6.93 9.46
C MET A 106 -21.77 6.80 9.47
N ASN A 107 -22.32 6.03 10.40
CA ASN A 107 -23.75 5.74 10.47
C ASN A 107 -24.40 6.37 11.73
N PRO A 108 -25.15 7.48 11.59
CA PRO A 108 -25.83 8.12 12.71
C PRO A 108 -26.82 7.21 13.44
N ARG A 109 -27.48 6.26 12.75
CA ARG A 109 -28.38 5.28 13.40
C ARG A 109 -27.65 4.31 14.33
N LYS A 110 -26.35 4.15 14.16
CA LYS A 110 -25.48 3.32 15.01
C LYS A 110 -24.60 4.18 15.90
N ASN A 111 -25.14 5.26 16.46
CA ASN A 111 -24.42 6.21 17.32
C ASN A 111 -23.16 6.79 16.64
N ALA A 112 -23.28 7.13 15.35
CA ALA A 112 -22.18 7.66 14.54
C ALA A 112 -20.93 6.76 14.49
N LYS A 113 -21.10 5.44 14.68
CA LYS A 113 -20.04 4.45 14.51
C LYS A 113 -19.72 4.19 13.04
N TRP A 114 -18.53 3.64 12.79
CA TRP A 114 -18.01 3.45 11.45
C TRP A 114 -18.27 2.04 10.92
N GLU A 115 -18.57 1.93 9.63
CA GLU A 115 -18.75 0.68 8.91
C GLU A 115 -17.99 0.76 7.59
N ASN A 116 -17.61 -0.36 6.99
CA ASN A 116 -17.02 -0.38 5.65
C ASN A 116 -18.02 -0.87 4.59
N GLN A 117 -17.95 -0.25 3.42
CA GLN A 117 -18.83 -0.45 2.27
C GLN A 117 -18.04 -0.47 0.97
N ALA A 118 -18.68 -0.96 -0.09
CA ALA A 118 -18.13 -0.86 -1.44
C ALA A 118 -18.09 0.61 -1.87
N CYS A 119 -16.94 1.08 -2.39
CA CYS A 119 -16.69 2.49 -2.67
C CYS A 119 -17.61 3.09 -3.74
N ASN A 120 -18.27 2.26 -4.55
CA ASN A 120 -19.19 2.66 -5.61
C ASN A 120 -20.63 2.92 -5.13
N GLN A 121 -20.96 2.64 -3.85
CA GLN A 121 -22.25 2.98 -3.28
C GLN A 121 -22.48 4.50 -3.36
N ARG A 122 -23.72 4.92 -3.63
CA ARG A 122 -24.05 6.34 -3.75
C ARG A 122 -24.68 6.85 -2.46
N LEU A 123 -23.95 7.67 -1.72
CA LEU A 123 -24.35 8.18 -0.41
C LEU A 123 -24.13 9.70 -0.32
N GLY A 124 -24.72 10.30 0.71
CA GLY A 124 -24.30 11.62 1.19
C GLY A 124 -22.88 11.53 1.78
N TYR A 125 -22.23 12.68 1.97
CA TYR A 125 -20.83 12.74 2.41
C TYR A 125 -20.57 13.95 3.29
N ILE A 126 -19.47 13.91 4.05
CA ILE A 126 -19.06 15.01 4.92
C ILE A 126 -17.68 15.48 4.50
N CYS A 127 -17.55 16.78 4.22
CA CYS A 127 -16.25 17.42 4.01
C CYS A 127 -15.75 18.09 5.28
N LYS A 128 -14.43 18.09 5.48
CA LYS A 128 -13.71 18.75 6.56
C LYS A 128 -12.66 19.69 5.97
N LYS A 129 -12.65 20.93 6.44
CA LYS A 129 -11.67 21.96 6.06
C LYS A 129 -11.05 22.55 7.31
N ARG A 130 -9.73 22.61 7.36
CA ARG A 130 -9.03 23.37 8.41
C ARG A 130 -8.88 24.82 7.94
N SER A 131 -9.10 25.78 8.84
CA SER A 131 -8.79 27.17 8.53
C SER A 131 -7.28 27.29 8.26
N LEU A 132 -6.90 27.90 7.14
CA LEU A 132 -5.51 28.08 6.68
C LEU A 132 -4.68 29.01 7.59
N SER A 133 -5.17 29.35 8.79
CA SER A 133 -4.50 30.21 9.76
C SER A 133 -3.40 29.51 10.57
N SER A 134 -3.15 28.22 10.37
CA SER A 134 -1.99 27.53 10.93
C SER A 134 -0.90 27.40 9.87
N LYS A 135 0.23 28.05 10.14
CA LYS A 135 1.48 28.04 9.36
C LYS A 135 1.75 26.67 8.72
N SER A 136 2.25 26.71 7.49
CA SER A 136 2.90 25.55 6.85
C SER A 136 3.79 24.86 7.87
N ASP A 137 3.65 23.55 8.03
CA ASP A 137 4.60 22.67 8.71
C ASP A 137 5.91 22.59 7.89
N SER A 138 6.48 23.74 7.53
CA SER A 138 7.87 23.82 7.17
C SER A 138 8.65 23.57 8.45
N ILE A 139 9.22 22.37 8.57
CA ILE A 139 10.23 22.09 9.58
C ILE A 139 11.21 23.26 9.57
N PRO A 140 11.43 23.96 10.71
CA PRO A 140 12.38 25.07 10.76
C PRO A 140 13.71 24.59 10.17
N LYS A 141 14.33 25.38 9.28
CA LYS A 141 15.66 25.06 8.72
C LYS A 141 16.71 24.71 9.78
N ASP A 142 16.45 25.06 11.04
CA ASP A 142 17.24 24.70 12.22
C ASP A 142 17.29 23.19 12.55
N GLU A 143 16.27 22.38 12.21
CA GLU A 143 16.25 20.93 12.50
C GLU A 143 17.02 20.07 11.48
N LEU A 144 17.44 20.67 10.35
CA LEU A 144 18.24 20.02 9.31
C LEU A 144 19.76 20.20 9.51
N ARG A 145 20.18 20.83 10.61
CA ARG A 145 21.61 20.97 10.93
C ARG A 145 22.21 19.61 11.31
N PRO A 146 23.49 19.35 10.96
CA PRO A 146 24.19 18.16 11.42
C PRO A 146 24.15 18.10 12.95
N ILE A 147 23.85 16.92 13.49
CA ILE A 147 23.88 16.66 14.93
C ILE A 147 24.80 15.49 15.22
N LYS A 148 25.48 15.56 16.38
CA LYS A 148 26.34 14.47 16.85
C LYS A 148 25.58 13.61 17.85
N CYS A 149 25.57 12.31 17.60
CA CYS A 149 24.99 11.31 18.50
C CYS A 149 26.11 10.52 19.19
N THR A 150 25.82 9.98 20.37
CA THR A 150 26.72 9.07 21.08
C THR A 150 26.90 7.77 20.29
N ASP A 151 28.03 7.08 20.46
CA ASP A 151 28.30 5.81 19.79
C ASP A 151 27.12 4.82 19.94
N GLY A 152 26.78 4.14 18.84
CA GLY A 152 25.62 3.25 18.77
C GLY A 152 24.26 3.94 18.55
N TRP A 153 24.26 5.27 18.35
CA TRP A 153 23.08 6.05 17.98
C TRP A 153 23.26 6.74 16.64
N TRP A 154 22.22 6.69 15.81
CA TRP A 154 22.23 7.21 14.45
C TRP A 154 21.48 8.55 14.39
N PRO A 155 22.11 9.62 13.86
CA PRO A 155 21.48 10.93 13.73
C PRO A 155 20.48 10.95 12.55
N TYR A 156 19.31 11.53 12.78
CA TYR A 156 18.35 11.85 11.73
C TYR A 156 17.44 13.00 12.15
N ALA A 157 17.32 14.04 11.30
CA ALA A 157 16.40 15.18 11.48
C ALA A 157 16.34 15.71 12.93
N GLY A 158 17.49 16.11 13.48
CA GLY A 158 17.58 16.69 14.83
C GLY A 158 17.43 15.70 15.99
N HIS A 159 17.34 14.38 15.74
CA HIS A 159 17.19 13.34 16.75
C HIS A 159 18.21 12.20 16.58
N CYS A 160 18.44 11.45 17.66
CA CYS A 160 19.29 10.26 17.68
C CYS A 160 18.43 9.01 17.86
N TYR A 161 18.66 7.96 17.07
CA TYR A 161 17.90 6.70 17.11
C TYR A 161 18.81 5.50 17.37
N SER A 162 18.28 4.46 18.00
CA SER A 162 19.03 3.22 18.20
C SER A 162 18.10 2.01 18.28
N ILE A 163 18.42 0.93 17.55
CA ILE A 163 17.74 -0.37 17.66
C ILE A 163 18.37 -1.16 18.80
N GLN A 164 17.53 -1.56 19.75
CA GLN A 164 17.87 -2.47 20.83
C GLN A 164 17.35 -3.86 20.49
N ARG A 165 18.27 -4.80 20.23
CA ARG A 165 17.93 -6.19 19.85
C ARG A 165 17.65 -7.08 21.07
N GLU A 166 17.91 -6.60 22.28
CA GLU A 166 17.48 -7.25 23.51
C GLU A 166 15.96 -7.30 23.55
N ARG A 167 15.37 -8.47 23.83
CA ARG A 167 13.91 -8.64 23.80
C ARG A 167 13.30 -8.28 25.15
N LYS A 168 12.37 -7.32 25.15
CA LYS A 168 11.66 -6.85 26.35
C LYS A 168 10.17 -6.70 26.09
N MET A 169 9.38 -6.74 27.16
CA MET A 169 8.00 -6.29 27.15
C MET A 169 7.96 -4.79 26.85
N TRP A 170 6.86 -4.27 26.32
CA TRP A 170 6.78 -2.87 25.88
C TRP A 170 7.13 -1.87 27.01
N LYS A 171 6.60 -2.09 28.22
CA LYS A 171 6.85 -1.23 29.39
C LYS A 171 8.32 -1.26 29.86
N ASP A 172 8.96 -2.42 29.76
CA ASP A 172 10.37 -2.59 30.11
C ASP A 172 11.29 -1.98 29.05
N ALA A 173 10.92 -2.11 27.78
CA ALA A 173 11.57 -1.45 26.66
C ALA A 173 11.52 0.08 26.80
N LEU A 174 10.34 0.62 27.13
CA LEU A 174 10.16 2.05 27.46
C LEU A 174 11.08 2.50 28.60
N THR A 175 11.08 1.75 29.71
CA THR A 175 11.96 2.04 30.85
C THR A 175 13.45 2.00 30.45
N SER A 176 13.82 1.07 29.58
CA SER A 176 15.17 0.95 29.02
C SER A 176 15.58 2.17 28.19
N CYS A 177 14.69 2.68 27.31
CA CYS A 177 14.95 3.89 26.55
C CYS A 177 15.03 5.14 27.45
N LYS A 178 14.15 5.24 28.46
CA LYS A 178 14.15 6.35 29.44
C LYS A 178 15.46 6.43 30.23
N ARG A 179 16.05 5.28 30.59
CA ARG A 179 17.38 5.22 31.24
C ARG A 179 18.51 5.76 30.38
N GLN A 180 18.34 5.81 29.06
CA GLN A 180 19.30 6.38 28.10
C GLN A 180 18.94 7.81 27.68
N ASN A 181 18.16 8.52 28.51
CA ASN A 181 17.66 9.88 28.27
C ASN A 181 16.82 10.01 26.98
N GLY A 182 16.19 8.92 26.55
CA GLY A 182 15.31 8.87 25.40
C GLY A 182 13.91 8.38 25.73
N ASP A 183 13.21 7.94 24.70
CA ASP A 183 11.91 7.28 24.76
C ASP A 183 11.87 6.16 23.72
N LEU A 184 10.83 5.33 23.73
CA LEU A 184 10.54 4.52 22.56
C LEU A 184 10.28 5.44 21.36
N ALA A 185 10.72 5.03 20.18
CA ALA A 185 10.69 5.89 19.01
C ALA A 185 9.26 6.26 18.59
N SER A 186 9.03 7.56 18.52
CA SER A 186 7.93 8.20 17.78
C SER A 186 8.30 8.41 16.32
N VAL A 187 7.30 8.40 15.44
CA VAL A 187 7.45 8.60 13.99
C VAL A 187 6.39 9.58 13.48
N HIS A 188 6.82 10.66 12.84
CA HIS A 188 5.97 11.81 12.51
C HIS A 188 5.75 12.05 11.03
N ASN A 189 6.53 11.43 10.15
CA ASN A 189 6.38 11.59 8.71
C ASN A 189 7.02 10.41 7.95
N ILE A 190 6.79 10.38 6.64
CA ILE A 190 7.28 9.33 5.76
C ILE A 190 8.81 9.31 5.67
N ALA A 191 9.50 10.45 5.82
CA ALA A 191 10.95 10.51 5.73
C ALA A 191 11.63 9.89 6.96
N GLU A 192 11.11 10.15 8.16
CA GLU A 192 11.52 9.50 9.39
C GLU A 192 11.25 7.99 9.36
N HIS A 193 10.06 7.56 8.93
CA HIS A 193 9.76 6.14 8.70
C HIS A 193 10.77 5.51 7.74
N SER A 194 11.05 6.20 6.64
CA SER A 194 11.97 5.73 5.60
C SER A 194 13.41 5.60 6.12
N PHE A 195 13.85 6.51 7.01
CA PHE A 195 15.13 6.39 7.71
C PHE A 195 15.19 5.14 8.60
N LEU A 196 14.13 4.86 9.38
CA LEU A 196 14.10 3.68 10.25
C LEU A 196 14.28 2.38 9.48
N VAL A 197 13.61 2.24 8.33
CA VAL A 197 13.65 0.99 7.54
C VAL A 197 14.92 0.83 6.70
N SER A 198 15.54 1.94 6.27
CA SER A 198 16.65 1.90 5.30
C SER A 198 18.03 2.11 5.92
N GLN A 199 18.16 2.95 6.95
CA GLN A 199 19.46 3.38 7.46
C GLN A 199 19.76 2.89 8.87
N LEU A 200 18.73 2.58 9.68
CA LEU A 200 18.93 2.24 11.09
C LEU A 200 19.41 0.78 11.32
N GLY A 201 19.55 -0.02 10.26
CA GLY A 201 19.93 -1.43 10.37
C GLY A 201 18.76 -2.36 10.73
N TYR A 202 17.53 -1.93 10.43
CA TYR A 202 16.32 -2.75 10.49
C TYR A 202 16.40 -3.95 9.54
N LYS A 203 15.92 -5.12 9.99
CA LYS A 203 15.80 -6.31 9.14
C LYS A 203 14.33 -6.70 8.97
N PRO A 204 13.90 -7.12 7.77
CA PRO A 204 12.52 -7.55 7.48
C PRO A 204 11.94 -8.64 8.40
N THR A 205 12.81 -9.47 8.98
CA THR A 205 12.46 -10.58 9.88
C THR A 205 12.27 -10.13 11.34
N GLU A 206 12.54 -8.86 11.65
CA GLU A 206 12.41 -8.31 12.99
C GLU A 206 11.00 -7.77 13.24
N GLU A 207 10.62 -7.82 14.51
CA GLU A 207 9.44 -7.16 15.04
C GLU A 207 9.93 -6.29 16.19
N LEU A 208 9.86 -4.96 16.02
CA LEU A 208 10.46 -3.99 16.93
C LEU A 208 9.38 -3.09 17.54
N TRP A 209 9.36 -2.93 18.86
CA TRP A 209 8.46 -2.00 19.54
C TRP A 209 8.72 -0.56 19.11
N LEU A 210 7.63 0.15 18.85
CA LEU A 210 7.53 1.60 18.73
C LEU A 210 6.86 2.18 19.98
N GLY A 211 6.93 3.50 20.16
CA GLY A 211 6.29 4.18 21.29
C GLY A 211 4.77 4.31 21.20
N LEU A 212 4.16 3.89 20.08
CA LEU A 212 2.72 4.05 19.85
C LEU A 212 1.94 3.00 20.64
N ASN A 213 0.92 3.43 21.37
CA ASN A 213 0.09 2.58 22.23
C ASN A 213 -1.27 3.23 22.50
N ASP A 214 -2.27 2.47 22.89
CA ASP A 214 -3.58 2.96 23.36
C ASP A 214 -3.88 2.55 24.82
N LEU A 215 -2.82 2.31 25.61
CA LEU A 215 -2.90 1.87 27.01
C LEU A 215 -3.64 2.84 27.94
N LYS A 216 -3.60 4.14 27.64
CA LYS A 216 -4.23 5.19 28.44
C LYS A 216 -5.73 5.32 28.14
N ALA A 217 -6.10 5.13 26.88
CA ALA A 217 -7.46 5.24 26.39
C ALA A 217 -7.63 4.27 25.22
N HIS A 218 -8.32 3.16 25.47
CA HIS A 218 -8.51 2.11 24.48
C HIS A 218 -9.14 2.66 23.19
N PHE A 219 -8.66 2.22 22.04
CA PHE A 219 -8.98 2.73 20.70
C PHE A 219 -8.46 4.14 20.37
N TYR A 220 -7.60 4.72 21.21
CA TYR A 220 -7.01 6.03 21.00
C TYR A 220 -5.48 5.96 21.20
N PHE A 221 -4.77 5.87 20.08
CA PHE A 221 -3.32 5.72 20.05
C PHE A 221 -2.58 7.04 20.30
N GLU A 222 -1.63 7.00 21.23
CA GLU A 222 -0.74 8.11 21.60
C GLU A 222 0.73 7.65 21.61
N TRP A 223 1.66 8.57 21.37
CA TRP A 223 3.09 8.30 21.54
C TRP A 223 3.48 8.36 23.01
N SER A 224 4.35 7.44 23.46
CA SER A 224 4.87 7.39 24.84
C SER A 224 5.66 8.63 25.25
N ASP A 225 6.24 9.35 24.29
CA ASP A 225 6.97 10.61 24.50
C ASP A 225 6.05 11.85 24.57
N GLY A 226 4.74 11.68 24.39
CA GLY A 226 3.74 12.75 24.43
C GLY A 226 3.68 13.64 23.19
N THR A 227 4.47 13.34 22.15
CA THR A 227 4.38 14.05 20.87
C THR A 227 3.07 13.72 20.14
N PRO A 228 2.53 14.65 19.33
CA PRO A 228 1.29 14.37 18.60
C PRO A 228 1.51 13.28 17.54
N VAL A 229 0.56 12.34 17.45
CA VAL A 229 0.56 11.33 16.39
C VAL A 229 0.07 12.01 15.11
N MET A 230 0.98 12.40 14.22
CA MET A 230 0.66 13.10 12.96
C MET A 230 0.76 12.19 11.73
N PHE A 231 1.27 10.97 11.92
CA PHE A 231 1.52 10.00 10.86
C PHE A 231 1.27 8.59 11.37
N THR A 232 0.69 7.75 10.51
CA THR A 232 0.48 6.33 10.79
C THR A 232 0.71 5.51 9.53
N LYS A 233 1.34 4.34 9.66
CA LYS A 233 1.59 3.44 8.53
C LYS A 233 1.24 1.99 8.88
N TRP A 234 -0.05 1.74 9.05
CA TRP A 234 -0.57 0.45 9.47
C TRP A 234 -0.36 -0.65 8.42
N GLN A 235 -0.07 -1.85 8.90
CA GLN A 235 -0.08 -3.07 8.13
C GLN A 235 -1.52 -3.43 7.73
N ARG A 236 -1.70 -4.07 6.58
CA ARG A 236 -3.00 -4.59 6.14
C ARG A 236 -3.71 -5.33 7.29
N ARG A 237 -4.99 -5.02 7.48
CA ARG A 237 -5.89 -5.51 8.54
C ARG A 237 -5.59 -5.02 9.96
N HIS A 238 -4.52 -4.25 10.20
CA HIS A 238 -4.27 -3.61 11.49
C HIS A 238 -4.77 -2.15 11.51
N PRO A 239 -5.01 -1.59 12.71
CA PRO A 239 -5.03 -2.24 14.04
C PRO A 239 -6.14 -3.30 14.19
N THR A 240 -5.83 -4.40 14.89
CA THR A 240 -6.74 -5.52 15.19
C THR A 240 -7.05 -5.58 16.68
N TYR A 241 -8.32 -5.84 17.03
CA TYR A 241 -8.77 -6.00 18.42
C TYR A 241 -9.53 -7.32 18.60
N THR A 242 -8.96 -8.42 18.14
CA THR A 242 -9.60 -9.75 18.23
C THR A 242 -9.80 -10.20 19.67
N ASN A 243 -8.86 -9.87 20.56
CA ASN A 243 -8.90 -10.29 21.96
C ASN A 243 -8.91 -9.11 22.95
N GLY A 244 -8.77 -7.87 22.45
CA GLY A 244 -8.79 -6.65 23.27
C GLY A 244 -7.54 -6.46 24.14
N LEU A 245 -6.43 -7.12 23.79
CA LEU A 245 -5.16 -7.08 24.54
C LEU A 245 -4.00 -6.49 23.72
N GLU A 246 -4.24 -6.22 22.45
CA GLU A 246 -3.25 -5.76 21.48
C GLU A 246 -3.05 -4.22 21.53
N ASP A 247 -2.69 -3.69 22.71
CA ASP A 247 -2.63 -2.24 22.94
C ASP A 247 -1.28 -1.58 22.56
N CYS A 248 -0.29 -2.36 22.13
CA CYS A 248 1.06 -1.89 21.81
C CYS A 248 1.41 -2.10 20.34
N VAL A 249 2.31 -1.29 19.79
CA VAL A 249 2.58 -1.29 18.35
C VAL A 249 4.01 -1.71 18.01
N VAL A 250 4.14 -2.65 17.08
CA VAL A 250 5.41 -3.07 16.48
C VAL A 250 5.57 -2.56 15.06
N MET A 251 6.81 -2.29 14.67
CA MET A 251 7.23 -2.20 13.27
C MET A 251 7.69 -3.58 12.80
N LYS A 252 7.17 -4.08 11.66
CA LYS A 252 7.50 -5.41 11.13
C LYS A 252 7.37 -5.52 9.60
N GLY A 253 7.93 -6.60 9.07
CA GLY A 253 7.87 -6.95 7.64
C GLY A 253 8.83 -6.14 6.76
N GLN A 254 8.86 -6.46 5.47
CA GLN A 254 9.81 -5.86 4.51
C GLN A 254 9.77 -4.33 4.50
N ASP A 255 8.58 -3.77 4.53
CA ASP A 255 8.36 -2.32 4.39
C ASP A 255 8.24 -1.59 5.74
N GLY A 256 8.41 -2.30 6.86
CA GLY A 256 8.29 -1.74 8.22
C GLY A 256 6.90 -1.17 8.52
N TYR A 257 5.84 -1.85 8.08
CA TYR A 257 4.46 -1.47 8.45
C TYR A 257 4.22 -1.73 9.95
N TRP A 258 3.21 -1.03 10.49
CA TRP A 258 2.89 -1.08 11.91
C TRP A 258 1.78 -2.08 12.19
N ALA A 259 1.93 -2.88 13.23
CA ALA A 259 0.92 -3.83 13.66
C ALA A 259 0.69 -3.68 15.16
N THR A 260 -0.58 -3.79 15.58
CA THR A 260 -0.91 -3.96 16.99
C THR A 260 -0.49 -5.34 17.48
N ASP A 261 -0.03 -5.41 18.71
CA ASP A 261 0.42 -6.64 19.35
C ASP A 261 0.28 -6.55 20.87
N VAL A 262 0.29 -7.71 21.52
CA VAL A 262 0.16 -7.81 22.98
C VAL A 262 1.42 -7.28 23.66
N CYS A 263 1.25 -6.30 24.54
CA CYS A 263 2.34 -5.56 25.20
C CYS A 263 3.33 -6.42 25.99
N ASP A 264 2.88 -7.57 26.50
CA ASP A 264 3.68 -8.50 27.31
C ASP A 264 4.59 -9.41 26.47
N LYS A 265 4.48 -9.36 25.14
CA LYS A 265 5.41 -10.09 24.27
C LYS A 265 6.81 -9.47 24.34
N GLN A 266 7.82 -10.34 24.38
CA GLN A 266 9.20 -9.90 24.40
C GLN A 266 9.71 -9.65 22.98
N ARG A 267 10.04 -8.39 22.67
CA ARG A 267 10.51 -7.98 21.33
C ARG A 267 11.68 -7.00 21.42
N GLY A 268 12.44 -6.89 20.33
CA GLY A 268 13.39 -5.80 20.19
C GLY A 268 12.64 -4.46 20.14
N TYR A 269 13.33 -3.35 20.25
CA TYR A 269 12.70 -2.03 20.36
C TYR A 269 13.58 -0.93 19.79
N ILE A 270 12.95 0.17 19.37
CA ILE A 270 13.67 1.34 18.85
C ILE A 270 13.57 2.47 19.88
N CYS A 271 14.71 3.04 20.28
CA CYS A 271 14.75 4.23 21.11
C CYS A 271 15.04 5.49 20.28
N LYS A 272 14.47 6.62 20.69
CA LYS A 272 14.69 7.97 20.12
C LYS A 272 15.04 8.94 21.24
N LYS A 273 16.00 9.83 21.02
CA LYS A 273 16.36 10.90 21.99
C LYS A 273 16.82 12.17 21.28
N LYS A 274 16.79 13.30 21.99
CA LYS A 274 17.42 14.54 21.53
C LYS A 274 18.96 14.42 21.65
N PRO A 275 19.73 15.06 20.75
CA PRO A 275 21.20 15.06 20.84
C PRO A 275 21.66 15.83 22.08
N LEU A 276 22.85 15.46 22.62
CA LEU A 276 23.43 16.09 23.82
C LEU A 276 24.00 17.50 23.54
N SER A 277 24.36 17.81 22.29
CA SER A 277 24.85 19.12 21.86
C SER A 277 24.62 19.34 20.36
N GLN A 278 24.30 20.57 19.95
CA GLN A 278 24.29 20.98 18.54
C GLN A 278 25.74 21.21 18.08
N SER A 279 26.20 20.53 17.03
CA SER A 279 27.56 20.77 16.49
C SER A 279 27.52 21.91 15.47
N SER A 280 28.58 22.74 15.44
CA SER A 280 28.81 23.75 14.41
C SER A 280 29.53 23.20 13.18
N GLU A 281 29.98 21.94 13.21
CA GLU A 281 30.75 21.32 12.14
C GLU A 281 29.93 20.24 11.42
N GLN A 282 29.87 20.36 10.08
CA GLN A 282 29.53 19.27 9.18
C GLN A 282 30.66 18.24 9.24
N GLU A 283 30.59 17.30 10.19
CA GLU A 283 31.33 16.04 10.04
C GLU A 283 30.69 15.30 8.85
N THR A 284 31.28 15.48 7.66
CA THR A 284 31.02 14.56 6.54
C THR A 284 31.62 13.22 6.95
N THR A 285 30.82 12.37 7.58
CA THR A 285 31.17 10.95 7.76
C THR A 285 31.53 10.41 6.38
N GLU A 286 32.81 10.14 6.15
CA GLU A 286 33.27 9.50 4.93
C GLU A 286 32.70 8.08 4.93
N ASP A 287 31.68 7.87 4.12
CA ASP A 287 31.09 6.55 3.95
C ASP A 287 32.12 5.64 3.27
N PRO A 288 32.50 4.49 3.87
CA PRO A 288 33.55 3.64 3.32
C PRO A 288 33.25 3.22 1.89
N GLY A 289 34.17 3.51 0.97
CA GLY A 289 34.05 3.20 -0.46
C GLY A 289 33.31 4.27 -1.29
N CYS A 290 32.91 5.39 -0.68
CA CYS A 290 32.25 6.51 -1.34
C CYS A 290 33.11 7.78 -1.29
N GLN A 291 32.93 8.65 -2.29
CA GLN A 291 33.58 9.96 -2.32
C GLN A 291 32.99 10.90 -1.24
N LYS A 292 33.76 11.90 -0.82
CA LYS A 292 33.28 12.90 0.15
C LYS A 292 31.97 13.55 -0.32
N GLY A 293 30.96 13.58 0.55
CA GLY A 293 29.63 14.12 0.26
C GLY A 293 28.65 13.12 -0.37
N TRP A 294 29.08 11.90 -0.70
CA TRP A 294 28.21 10.82 -1.14
C TRP A 294 27.76 9.98 0.06
N LYS A 295 26.51 9.53 0.04
CA LYS A 295 25.93 8.66 1.06
C LYS A 295 25.84 7.23 0.58
N ARG A 296 26.28 6.29 1.41
CA ARG A 296 26.28 4.88 1.06
C ARG A 296 24.96 4.19 1.42
N TYR A 297 24.46 3.38 0.51
CA TYR A 297 23.39 2.43 0.77
C TYR A 297 23.64 1.13 0.00
N GLY A 298 23.80 0.02 0.74
CA GLY A 298 24.20 -1.27 0.19
C GLY A 298 25.56 -1.22 -0.50
N PHE A 299 25.58 -1.57 -1.79
CA PHE A 299 26.77 -1.58 -2.65
C PHE A 299 26.94 -0.29 -3.48
N HIS A 300 26.09 0.71 -3.24
CA HIS A 300 26.04 1.94 -4.03
C HIS A 300 26.25 3.17 -3.15
N CYS A 301 26.81 4.21 -3.77
CA CYS A 301 26.95 5.55 -3.24
C CYS A 301 25.99 6.46 -3.99
N TYR A 302 25.34 7.36 -3.27
CA TYR A 302 24.36 8.30 -3.80
C TYR A 302 24.77 9.73 -3.51
N PHE A 303 24.52 10.62 -4.46
CA PHE A 303 24.77 12.05 -4.30
C PHE A 303 23.52 12.84 -4.61
N VAL A 304 23.28 13.87 -3.79
CA VAL A 304 22.15 14.77 -3.95
C VAL A 304 22.64 16.09 -4.55
N GLY A 305 22.51 16.21 -5.87
CA GLY A 305 22.83 17.42 -6.62
C GLY A 305 21.83 18.53 -6.30
N SER A 306 22.34 19.71 -5.94
CA SER A 306 21.51 20.88 -5.57
C SER A 306 21.49 21.97 -6.67
N ALA A 307 22.01 21.67 -7.85
CA ALA A 307 21.91 22.56 -9.01
C ALA A 307 20.64 22.24 -9.80
N LEU A 308 19.89 23.29 -10.17
CA LEU A 308 18.69 23.17 -11.00
C LEU A 308 19.10 22.98 -12.45
N LEU A 309 19.05 21.74 -12.93
CA LEU A 309 19.50 21.33 -14.27
C LEU A 309 18.38 20.63 -15.04
N THR A 310 18.44 20.69 -16.37
CA THR A 310 17.60 19.82 -17.22
C THR A 310 18.01 18.35 -17.05
N PHE A 311 17.16 17.42 -17.49
CA PHE A 311 17.45 15.99 -17.36
C PHE A 311 18.78 15.62 -18.04
N SER A 312 19.03 16.14 -19.25
CA SER A 312 20.26 15.87 -20.00
C SER A 312 21.50 16.44 -19.31
N GLU A 313 21.42 17.66 -18.78
CA GLU A 313 22.51 18.30 -18.04
C GLU A 313 22.80 17.57 -16.72
N ALA A 314 21.77 17.16 -15.99
CA ALA A 314 21.89 16.37 -14.77
C ALA A 314 22.56 15.02 -15.04
N ASN A 315 22.18 14.33 -16.12
CA ASN A 315 22.81 13.07 -16.52
C ASN A 315 24.30 13.25 -16.82
N LYS A 316 24.66 14.25 -17.64
CA LYS A 316 26.06 14.61 -17.92
C LYS A 316 26.84 14.94 -16.64
N THR A 317 26.21 15.62 -15.68
CA THR A 317 26.84 15.96 -14.41
C THR A 317 27.16 14.72 -13.56
N CYS A 318 26.25 13.73 -13.53
CA CYS A 318 26.53 12.45 -12.89
C CYS A 318 27.66 11.70 -13.61
N GLU A 319 27.66 11.66 -14.95
CA GLU A 319 28.69 11.00 -15.77
C GLU A 319 30.10 11.58 -15.54
N GLN A 320 30.22 12.89 -15.39
CA GLN A 320 31.48 13.56 -15.04
C GLN A 320 32.06 13.06 -13.71
N SER A 321 31.21 12.61 -12.79
CA SER A 321 31.61 12.01 -11.52
C SER A 321 31.78 10.49 -11.58
N LYS A 322 31.77 9.89 -12.79
CA LYS A 322 31.74 8.43 -13.04
C LYS A 322 30.51 7.74 -12.42
N ALA A 323 29.42 8.48 -12.31
CA ALA A 323 28.13 8.04 -11.83
C ALA A 323 27.08 8.14 -12.95
N TYR A 324 25.84 7.77 -12.66
CA TYR A 324 24.69 7.95 -13.54
C TYR A 324 23.53 8.53 -12.74
N LEU A 325 22.50 9.07 -13.39
CA LEU A 325 21.27 9.46 -12.69
C LEU A 325 20.72 8.25 -11.93
N ALA A 326 20.32 8.47 -10.68
CA ALA A 326 20.01 7.39 -9.77
C ALA A 326 18.91 6.48 -10.32
N THR A 327 19.20 5.18 -10.34
CA THR A 327 18.20 4.13 -10.52
C THR A 327 17.64 3.72 -9.17
N VAL A 328 16.44 3.15 -9.16
CA VAL A 328 15.79 2.63 -7.94
C VAL A 328 15.35 1.20 -8.21
N GLU A 329 15.95 0.25 -7.50
CA GLU A 329 15.76 -1.19 -7.70
C GLU A 329 14.79 -1.79 -6.68
N SER A 330 14.54 -1.12 -5.55
CA SER A 330 13.71 -1.66 -4.48
C SER A 330 13.00 -0.59 -3.66
N ARG A 331 11.95 -0.99 -2.94
CA ARG A 331 11.24 -0.11 -2.00
C ARG A 331 12.14 0.37 -0.85
N ASN A 332 13.16 -0.40 -0.46
CA ASN A 332 14.10 0.00 0.58
C ASN A 332 15.11 1.04 0.09
N GLU A 333 15.55 0.94 -1.17
CA GLU A 333 16.34 1.98 -1.84
C GLU A 333 15.51 3.25 -2.03
N GLN A 334 14.23 3.12 -2.42
CA GLN A 334 13.29 4.24 -2.45
C GLN A 334 13.17 4.92 -1.07
N ALA A 335 13.02 4.15 0.00
CA ALA A 335 13.00 4.67 1.37
C ALA A 335 14.31 5.40 1.72
N PHE A 336 15.46 4.84 1.33
CA PHE A 336 16.73 5.53 1.50
C PHE A 336 16.74 6.90 0.80
N LEU A 337 16.31 6.99 -0.45
CA LEU A 337 16.22 8.26 -1.18
C LEU A 337 15.22 9.24 -0.55
N ILE A 338 14.08 8.76 -0.05
CA ILE A 338 13.11 9.58 0.70
C ILE A 338 13.74 10.12 1.98
N SER A 339 14.53 9.32 2.70
CA SER A 339 15.16 9.80 3.93
C SER A 339 16.18 10.92 3.68
N LEU A 340 16.82 10.96 2.50
CA LEU A 340 17.74 12.02 2.08
C LEU A 340 17.05 13.29 1.56
N THR A 341 15.88 13.15 0.93
CA THR A 341 15.26 14.23 0.13
C THR A 341 13.88 14.64 0.62
N GLY A 342 13.16 13.80 1.35
CA GLY A 342 11.73 13.98 1.68
C GLY A 342 11.43 15.20 2.55
N LEU A 343 12.39 15.59 3.41
CA LEU A 343 12.28 16.80 4.25
C LEU A 343 12.84 18.06 3.57
N ARG A 344 13.33 17.95 2.33
CA ARG A 344 13.87 19.09 1.57
C ARG A 344 12.73 19.96 1.04
N SER A 345 13.02 21.26 0.91
CA SER A 345 12.07 22.25 0.39
C SER A 345 11.89 22.20 -1.12
N GLU A 346 12.85 21.59 -1.82
CA GLU A 346 12.92 21.51 -3.28
C GLU A 346 11.88 20.52 -3.79
N LYS A 347 11.10 20.92 -4.78
CA LYS A 347 9.94 20.15 -5.26
C LYS A 347 10.32 18.81 -5.90
N TYR A 348 11.38 18.79 -6.71
CA TYR A 348 11.73 17.66 -7.56
C TYR A 348 13.22 17.33 -7.56
N PHE A 349 13.50 16.03 -7.67
CA PHE A 349 14.81 15.47 -7.93
C PHE A 349 14.75 14.52 -9.14
N TRP A 350 15.49 14.81 -10.21
CA TRP A 350 15.65 13.90 -11.34
C TRP A 350 16.21 12.56 -10.89
N ILE A 351 15.56 11.49 -11.35
CA ILE A 351 16.04 10.10 -11.32
C ILE A 351 16.21 9.62 -12.75
N GLY A 352 16.95 8.54 -12.98
CA GLY A 352 17.38 8.15 -14.33
C GLY A 352 16.29 7.57 -15.25
N LEU A 353 15.01 7.64 -14.93
CA LEU A 353 13.93 6.95 -15.68
C LEU A 353 13.32 7.89 -16.73
N SER A 354 13.03 7.38 -17.93
CA SER A 354 12.32 8.11 -18.98
C SER A 354 11.62 7.18 -19.96
N ASN A 355 10.67 7.71 -20.75
CA ASN A 355 9.99 7.01 -21.85
C ASN A 355 10.16 7.75 -23.20
N THR A 356 11.28 8.48 -23.35
CA THR A 356 11.55 9.30 -24.53
C THR A 356 11.99 8.50 -25.75
N GLU A 357 12.62 7.33 -25.55
CA GLU A 357 13.07 6.46 -26.64
C GLU A 357 11.89 5.70 -27.30
N GLU A 358 11.03 5.11 -26.47
CA GLU A 358 9.89 4.32 -26.90
C GLU A 358 8.67 4.72 -26.08
N ARG A 359 7.65 5.26 -26.75
CA ARG A 359 6.40 5.66 -26.08
C ARG A 359 5.75 4.45 -25.40
N GLY A 360 5.41 4.60 -24.12
CA GLY A 360 4.77 3.54 -23.33
C GLY A 360 5.74 2.54 -22.69
N THR A 361 7.06 2.71 -22.89
CA THR A 361 8.08 1.87 -22.25
C THR A 361 9.08 2.74 -21.47
N PHE A 362 9.18 2.53 -20.17
CA PHE A 362 10.12 3.26 -19.30
C PHE A 362 11.46 2.53 -19.18
N ARG A 363 12.57 3.26 -19.34
CA ARG A 363 13.94 2.73 -19.28
C ARG A 363 14.84 3.60 -18.41
N TRP A 364 15.77 2.98 -17.70
CA TRP A 364 16.82 3.71 -16.97
C TRP A 364 17.89 4.18 -17.94
N ALA A 365 18.37 5.42 -17.77
CA ALA A 365 19.49 5.98 -18.52
C ALA A 365 20.81 5.20 -18.32
N SER A 366 20.91 4.41 -17.25
CA SER A 366 22.03 3.49 -17.00
C SER A 366 22.02 2.24 -17.91
N GLY A 367 20.89 1.94 -18.57
CA GLY A 367 20.66 0.71 -19.31
C GLY A 367 20.17 -0.46 -18.45
N GLU A 368 20.07 -0.30 -17.12
CA GLU A 368 19.49 -1.29 -16.23
C GLU A 368 17.99 -1.49 -16.50
N THR A 369 17.46 -2.67 -16.21
CA THR A 369 16.02 -2.92 -16.29
C THR A 369 15.32 -2.38 -15.02
N PRO A 370 14.20 -1.65 -15.13
CA PRO A 370 13.48 -1.22 -13.95
C PRO A 370 12.84 -2.40 -13.21
N LEU A 371 13.16 -2.51 -11.91
CA LEU A 371 12.63 -3.55 -11.01
C LEU A 371 11.61 -3.01 -10.01
N PHE A 372 11.48 -1.69 -9.92
CA PHE A 372 10.62 -1.00 -8.97
C PHE A 372 10.11 0.31 -9.57
N THR A 373 8.85 0.66 -9.26
CA THR A 373 8.25 1.96 -9.59
C THR A 373 7.43 2.50 -8.43
N HIS A 374 7.34 3.83 -8.31
CA HIS A 374 6.56 4.49 -7.25
C HIS A 374 5.85 5.75 -7.79
N TRP A 375 4.95 5.56 -8.74
CA TRP A 375 4.27 6.63 -9.46
C TRP A 375 3.35 7.46 -8.56
N ASN A 376 3.33 8.77 -8.84
CA ASN A 376 2.39 9.71 -8.24
C ASN A 376 1.00 9.61 -8.87
N THR A 377 0.04 10.35 -8.34
CA THR A 377 -1.32 10.46 -8.87
C THR A 377 -1.32 10.78 -10.37
N ALA A 378 -2.12 10.03 -11.14
CA ALA A 378 -2.26 10.17 -12.59
C ALA A 378 -0.98 9.88 -13.41
N MET A 379 0.04 9.26 -12.81
CA MET A 379 1.29 8.86 -13.47
C MET A 379 1.34 7.34 -13.69
N PRO A 380 2.08 6.84 -14.70
CA PRO A 380 2.89 7.59 -15.67
C PRO A 380 2.10 8.38 -16.74
N GLY A 381 0.78 8.18 -16.84
CA GLY A 381 -0.07 8.91 -17.78
C GLY A 381 0.28 8.64 -19.25
N LYS A 382 -0.24 9.45 -20.19
CA LYS A 382 0.00 9.29 -21.65
C LYS A 382 1.18 10.12 -22.17
N GLU A 383 1.83 10.89 -21.30
CA GLU A 383 2.83 11.87 -21.70
C GLU A 383 4.22 11.22 -21.87
N GLN A 384 4.98 11.72 -22.85
CA GLN A 384 6.39 11.39 -22.97
C GLN A 384 7.22 12.41 -22.19
N GLY A 385 8.18 11.93 -21.41
CA GLY A 385 9.02 12.78 -20.59
C GLY A 385 10.05 12.01 -19.77
N CYS A 386 10.60 12.75 -18.81
CA CYS A 386 11.63 12.32 -17.88
C CYS A 386 11.04 12.26 -16.48
N VAL A 387 11.56 11.40 -15.63
CA VAL A 387 10.94 11.12 -14.33
C VAL A 387 11.66 11.85 -13.21
N ALA A 388 10.89 12.56 -12.39
CA ALA A 388 11.39 13.21 -11.19
C ALA A 388 10.69 12.70 -9.93
N MET A 389 11.44 12.53 -8.86
CA MET A 389 10.93 12.18 -7.54
C MET A 389 10.52 13.44 -6.77
N ALA A 390 9.29 13.46 -6.26
CA ALA A 390 8.71 14.55 -5.48
C ALA A 390 9.15 14.51 -4.00
N THR A 391 8.94 15.62 -3.30
CA THR A 391 9.25 15.82 -1.86
C THR A 391 8.02 16.28 -1.07
N GLY A 392 8.18 16.56 0.22
CA GLY A 392 7.11 17.05 1.08
C GLY A 392 6.01 16.01 1.27
N ILE A 393 4.75 16.41 1.06
CA ILE A 393 3.59 15.51 1.23
C ILE A 393 3.58 14.34 0.23
N ALA A 394 4.21 14.53 -0.94
CA ALA A 394 4.35 13.51 -1.99
C ALA A 394 5.75 12.87 -1.99
N ALA A 395 6.47 12.95 -0.86
CA ALA A 395 7.86 12.52 -0.80
C ALA A 395 8.05 11.07 -1.27
N GLY A 396 8.86 10.94 -2.32
CA GLY A 396 9.19 9.65 -2.92
C GLY A 396 8.29 9.21 -4.07
N LEU A 397 7.20 9.91 -4.37
CA LEU A 397 6.35 9.63 -5.53
C LEU A 397 6.96 10.20 -6.81
N TRP A 398 6.73 9.53 -7.93
CA TRP A 398 7.39 9.83 -9.21
C TRP A 398 6.42 10.49 -10.18
N ASP A 399 6.81 11.65 -10.72
CA ASP A 399 6.09 12.36 -11.76
C ASP A 399 6.82 12.23 -13.10
N VAL A 400 6.06 12.04 -14.18
CA VAL A 400 6.55 12.27 -15.54
C VAL A 400 6.51 13.78 -15.79
N VAL A 401 7.67 14.35 -16.08
CA VAL A 401 7.87 15.79 -16.23
C VAL A 401 8.59 16.04 -17.55
N SER A 402 8.26 17.16 -18.21
CA SER A 402 9.02 17.62 -19.38
C SER A 402 10.52 17.67 -19.07
N CYS A 403 11.33 17.00 -19.91
CA CYS A 403 12.78 16.89 -19.76
C CYS A 403 13.52 18.25 -19.81
N GLU A 404 12.85 19.28 -20.34
CA GLU A 404 13.35 20.66 -20.47
C GLU A 404 13.19 21.47 -19.17
N LYS A 405 12.42 20.99 -18.19
CA LYS A 405 12.35 21.64 -16.88
C LYS A 405 13.66 21.46 -16.14
N THR A 406 13.97 22.40 -15.26
CA THR A 406 15.13 22.28 -14.37
C THR A 406 14.69 21.76 -13.01
N ALA A 407 15.46 20.82 -12.46
CA ALA A 407 15.25 20.28 -11.12
C ALA A 407 16.59 19.91 -10.50
N ASN A 408 16.60 19.68 -9.19
CA ASN A 408 17.71 19.01 -8.54
C ASN A 408 17.81 17.56 -9.05
N PHE A 409 18.85 16.83 -8.68
CA PHE A 409 19.07 15.49 -9.24
C PHE A 409 19.76 14.57 -8.24
N LEU A 410 19.57 13.26 -8.46
CA LEU A 410 20.23 12.21 -7.70
C LEU A 410 21.18 11.47 -8.61
N CYS A 411 22.42 11.27 -8.17
CA CYS A 411 23.37 10.39 -8.85
C CYS A 411 23.58 9.10 -8.05
N LYS A 412 23.84 8.00 -8.74
CA LYS A 412 24.19 6.69 -8.18
C LYS A 412 25.49 6.19 -8.82
N GLN A 413 26.36 5.61 -8.00
CA GLN A 413 27.56 4.91 -8.45
C GLN A 413 27.83 3.70 -7.56
N ARG A 414 28.61 2.74 -8.05
CA ARG A 414 29.04 1.59 -7.24
C ARG A 414 30.13 2.00 -6.26
N ALA A 415 30.06 1.52 -5.02
CA ALA A 415 31.09 1.75 -4.01
C ALA A 415 32.40 1.01 -4.37
N MET A 416 33.55 1.63 -4.11
CA MET A 416 34.86 1.02 -4.39
C MET A 416 35.18 -0.13 -3.42
N GLY A 417 35.84 -1.18 -3.91
CA GLY A 417 36.44 -2.23 -3.08
C GLY A 417 35.57 -3.44 -2.74
N MET A 418 34.48 -3.70 -3.47
CA MET A 418 33.68 -4.93 -3.31
C MET A 418 33.53 -5.70 -4.61
N SER A 419 33.95 -6.97 -4.58
CA SER A 419 33.70 -7.95 -5.63
C SER A 419 32.19 -8.14 -5.80
N PRO A 420 31.67 -8.33 -7.03
CA PRO A 420 30.33 -8.85 -7.22
C PRO A 420 30.15 -10.12 -6.38
N SER A 421 29.02 -10.23 -5.69
CA SER A 421 28.56 -11.53 -5.20
C SER A 421 28.47 -12.47 -6.41
N ALA A 422 28.90 -13.71 -6.23
CA ALA A 422 28.78 -14.74 -7.26
C ALA A 422 27.36 -14.72 -7.85
N PRO A 423 27.22 -14.87 -9.17
CA PRO A 423 25.90 -14.96 -9.78
C PRO A 423 25.09 -16.05 -9.06
N PRO A 424 23.79 -15.83 -8.82
CA PRO A 424 22.96 -16.85 -8.20
C PRO A 424 23.09 -18.15 -9.00
N VAL A 425 23.33 -19.24 -8.27
CA VAL A 425 23.34 -20.59 -8.83
C VAL A 425 21.99 -20.81 -9.51
N GLN A 426 22.00 -21.07 -10.81
CA GLN A 426 20.78 -21.40 -11.55
C GLN A 426 20.27 -22.75 -11.05
N VAL A 427 19.18 -22.71 -10.29
CA VAL A 427 18.42 -23.91 -9.92
C VAL A 427 17.65 -24.35 -11.17
N PRO A 428 17.56 -25.68 -11.47
CA PRO A 428 16.82 -26.14 -12.64
C PRO A 428 15.37 -25.62 -12.60
N THR A 429 14.95 -24.97 -13.68
CA THR A 429 13.60 -24.44 -13.84
C THR A 429 12.58 -25.57 -13.80
N ALA A 430 11.71 -25.59 -12.80
CA ALA A 430 10.56 -26.48 -12.76
C ALA A 430 9.60 -26.18 -13.94
N ALA A 431 8.96 -27.21 -14.49
CA ALA A 431 7.90 -27.02 -15.48
C ALA A 431 6.63 -26.48 -14.82
N CYS A 432 5.76 -25.83 -15.60
CA CYS A 432 4.43 -25.45 -15.11
C CYS A 432 3.57 -26.69 -14.84
N ALA A 433 2.73 -26.61 -13.80
CA ALA A 433 1.78 -27.67 -13.48
C ALA A 433 0.75 -27.88 -14.58
N GLU A 434 0.08 -29.04 -14.59
CA GLU A 434 -0.93 -29.36 -15.58
C GLU A 434 -2.04 -28.29 -15.65
N GLY A 435 -2.34 -27.83 -16.87
CA GLY A 435 -3.34 -26.79 -17.13
C GLY A 435 -2.88 -25.35 -16.83
N TRP A 436 -1.62 -25.13 -16.47
CA TRP A 436 -0.97 -23.82 -16.43
C TRP A 436 -0.06 -23.65 -17.65
N ASP A 437 -0.10 -22.46 -18.26
CA ASP A 437 0.72 -22.10 -19.41
C ASP A 437 2.02 -21.41 -18.96
N GLU A 438 3.09 -21.56 -19.76
CA GLU A 438 4.36 -20.89 -19.50
C GLU A 438 4.27 -19.39 -19.79
N ALA A 439 4.76 -18.57 -18.86
CA ALA A 439 4.94 -17.13 -19.09
C ALA A 439 6.23 -16.84 -19.88
N SER A 440 6.31 -15.65 -20.49
CA SER A 440 7.59 -15.13 -21.00
C SER A 440 8.64 -14.99 -19.89
N ARG A 441 8.20 -14.80 -18.63
CA ARG A 441 9.07 -14.78 -17.45
C ARG A 441 9.39 -16.22 -17.03
N PRO A 442 10.68 -16.63 -16.97
CA PRO A 442 11.08 -18.03 -16.87
C PRO A 442 10.60 -18.73 -15.59
N ASP A 443 10.30 -17.98 -14.52
CA ASP A 443 9.88 -18.50 -13.21
C ASP A 443 8.35 -18.47 -12.98
N TYR A 444 7.56 -18.02 -13.95
CA TYR A 444 6.12 -17.83 -13.79
C TYR A 444 5.30 -18.70 -14.73
N CYS A 445 4.12 -19.06 -14.24
CA CYS A 445 3.07 -19.72 -14.99
C CYS A 445 1.80 -18.89 -14.88
N PHE A 446 0.92 -18.97 -15.88
CA PHE A 446 -0.38 -18.32 -15.82
C PHE A 446 -1.51 -19.24 -16.31
N LYS A 447 -2.74 -18.90 -15.96
CA LYS A 447 -3.93 -19.68 -16.34
C LYS A 447 -5.15 -18.79 -16.50
N PHE A 448 -5.88 -19.00 -17.60
CA PHE A 448 -7.18 -18.39 -17.83
C PHE A 448 -8.28 -19.13 -17.05
N PHE A 449 -9.09 -18.40 -16.30
CA PHE A 449 -10.27 -18.91 -15.61
C PHE A 449 -11.51 -18.36 -16.29
N VAL A 450 -12.16 -19.20 -17.09
CA VAL A 450 -13.40 -18.89 -17.80
C VAL A 450 -14.58 -19.49 -17.04
N ARG A 451 -15.62 -18.69 -16.82
CA ARG A 451 -16.84 -19.04 -16.07
C ARG A 451 -18.08 -18.44 -16.73
N GLU A 452 -19.23 -19.06 -16.51
CA GLU A 452 -20.51 -18.60 -17.04
C GLU A 452 -21.34 -17.82 -16.01
N GLY A 453 -22.14 -16.86 -16.48
CA GLY A 453 -23.13 -16.16 -15.66
C GLY A 453 -22.58 -15.59 -14.36
N ASN A 454 -23.17 -16.01 -13.25
CA ASN A 454 -22.86 -15.57 -11.87
C ASN A 454 -21.60 -16.20 -11.27
N GLN A 455 -20.95 -17.14 -11.97
CA GLN A 455 -19.67 -17.71 -11.53
C GLN A 455 -18.47 -16.82 -11.91
N LYS A 456 -18.69 -15.79 -12.74
CA LYS A 456 -17.72 -14.73 -12.98
C LYS A 456 -17.52 -13.91 -11.70
N LYS A 457 -16.34 -13.31 -11.57
CA LYS A 457 -15.92 -12.64 -10.33
C LYS A 457 -15.68 -11.16 -10.55
N SER A 458 -15.97 -10.35 -9.53
CA SER A 458 -15.44 -8.99 -9.43
C SER A 458 -13.90 -9.03 -9.39
N TRP A 459 -13.25 -7.90 -9.64
CA TRP A 459 -11.80 -7.83 -9.58
C TRP A 459 -11.28 -8.26 -8.19
N PHE A 460 -11.96 -7.83 -7.13
CA PHE A 460 -11.58 -8.17 -5.75
C PHE A 460 -11.70 -9.66 -5.44
N GLU A 461 -12.79 -10.29 -5.87
CA GLU A 461 -13.01 -11.73 -5.70
C GLU A 461 -12.04 -12.56 -6.57
N ALA A 462 -11.72 -12.08 -7.77
CA ALA A 462 -10.78 -12.74 -8.67
C ALA A 462 -9.34 -12.70 -8.10
N GLU A 463 -8.92 -11.57 -7.53
CA GLU A 463 -7.63 -11.45 -6.85
C GLU A 463 -7.57 -12.32 -5.58
N GLU A 464 -8.62 -12.33 -4.75
CA GLU A 464 -8.66 -13.21 -3.59
C GLU A 464 -8.56 -14.69 -4.01
N PHE A 465 -9.27 -15.07 -5.07
CA PHE A 465 -9.16 -16.40 -5.65
C PHE A 465 -7.72 -16.71 -6.11
N CYS A 466 -7.07 -15.82 -6.86
CA CYS A 466 -5.70 -16.05 -7.30
C CYS A 466 -4.72 -16.18 -6.13
N ARG A 467 -4.92 -15.40 -5.05
CA ARG A 467 -4.13 -15.51 -3.81
C ARG A 467 -4.29 -16.84 -3.11
N GLU A 468 -5.52 -17.33 -3.03
CA GLU A 468 -5.81 -18.62 -2.40
C GLU A 468 -5.17 -19.79 -3.15
N ILE A 469 -4.99 -19.67 -4.46
CA ILE A 469 -4.25 -20.66 -5.27
C ILE A 469 -2.73 -20.42 -5.31
N GLY A 470 -2.20 -19.56 -4.43
CA GLY A 470 -0.76 -19.29 -4.30
C GLY A 470 -0.20 -18.37 -5.38
N GLY A 471 -1.05 -17.55 -6.01
CA GLY A 471 -0.71 -16.61 -7.07
C GLY A 471 -1.27 -15.21 -6.83
N ASN A 472 -1.35 -14.41 -7.88
CA ASN A 472 -2.13 -13.17 -7.93
C ASN A 472 -2.78 -13.06 -9.31
N LEU A 473 -3.61 -12.05 -9.55
CA LEU A 473 -3.99 -11.68 -10.91
C LEU A 473 -2.74 -11.38 -11.75
N VAL A 474 -2.80 -11.73 -13.04
CA VAL A 474 -1.64 -11.67 -13.94
C VAL A 474 -1.04 -10.27 -14.07
N THR A 475 0.29 -10.23 -14.08
CA THR A 475 1.10 -9.03 -14.34
C THR A 475 1.59 -9.04 -15.78
N ILE A 476 1.49 -7.88 -16.46
CA ILE A 476 2.05 -7.67 -17.80
C ILE A 476 3.22 -6.69 -17.68
N GLY A 477 4.43 -7.21 -17.56
CA GLY A 477 5.64 -6.39 -17.33
C GLY A 477 6.27 -5.89 -18.62
N THR A 478 6.09 -6.61 -19.74
CA THR A 478 6.71 -6.29 -21.02
C THR A 478 5.77 -6.50 -22.20
N ARG A 479 6.20 -6.04 -23.37
CA ARG A 479 5.54 -6.32 -24.65
C ARG A 479 5.52 -7.82 -24.96
N GLU A 480 6.55 -8.55 -24.58
CA GLU A 480 6.64 -10.00 -24.78
C GLU A 480 5.61 -10.74 -23.93
N ASP A 481 5.41 -10.33 -22.67
CA ASP A 481 4.34 -10.86 -21.81
C ASP A 481 2.96 -10.71 -22.49
N GLN A 482 2.68 -9.50 -23.02
CA GLN A 482 1.44 -9.21 -23.75
C GLN A 482 1.26 -10.12 -24.97
N ILE A 483 2.32 -10.30 -25.77
CA ILE A 483 2.26 -11.12 -26.99
C ILE A 483 2.00 -12.59 -26.65
N VAL A 484 2.68 -13.15 -25.65
CA VAL A 484 2.51 -14.55 -25.25
C VAL A 484 1.08 -14.82 -24.78
N ILE A 485 0.54 -13.97 -23.91
CA ILE A 485 -0.83 -14.10 -23.42
C ILE A 485 -1.84 -13.96 -24.57
N TRP A 486 -1.62 -12.99 -25.47
CA TRP A 486 -2.47 -12.78 -26.64
C TRP A 486 -2.47 -13.98 -27.60
N GLN A 487 -1.30 -14.55 -27.91
CA GLN A 487 -1.18 -15.73 -28.77
C GLN A 487 -1.89 -16.94 -28.17
N LEU A 488 -1.72 -17.16 -26.86
CA LEU A 488 -2.37 -18.27 -26.16
C LEU A 488 -3.88 -18.08 -26.07
N ALA A 489 -4.37 -16.87 -25.79
CA ALA A 489 -5.79 -16.56 -25.84
C ALA A 489 -6.37 -16.77 -27.25
N SER A 490 -5.64 -16.39 -28.30
CA SER A 490 -6.06 -16.61 -29.68
C SER A 490 -6.15 -18.10 -30.03
N TYR A 491 -5.12 -18.88 -29.68
CA TYR A 491 -5.08 -20.33 -29.87
C TYR A 491 -6.21 -21.05 -29.13
N LYS A 492 -6.53 -20.63 -27.90
CA LYS A 492 -7.62 -21.20 -27.08
C LYS A 492 -9.01 -20.65 -27.45
N GLY A 493 -9.13 -19.77 -28.44
CA GLY A 493 -10.41 -19.15 -28.83
C GLY A 493 -10.98 -18.18 -27.78
N LEU A 494 -10.14 -17.64 -26.90
CA LEU A 494 -10.51 -16.78 -25.77
C LEU A 494 -10.39 -15.28 -26.07
N HIS A 495 -9.81 -14.88 -27.20
CA HIS A 495 -9.51 -13.46 -27.52
C HIS A 495 -10.73 -12.53 -27.58
N ASN A 496 -11.96 -13.07 -27.73
CA ASN A 496 -13.21 -12.29 -27.69
C ASN A 496 -13.81 -12.18 -26.28
N GLN A 497 -13.13 -12.68 -25.25
CA GLN A 497 -13.57 -12.62 -23.87
C GLN A 497 -12.76 -11.57 -23.10
N ALA A 498 -13.42 -10.90 -22.16
CA ALA A 498 -12.77 -9.95 -21.26
C ALA A 498 -12.23 -10.66 -20.01
N PHE A 499 -11.04 -10.26 -19.58
CA PHE A 499 -10.35 -10.87 -18.43
C PHE A 499 -9.79 -9.82 -17.48
N TRP A 500 -10.01 -10.00 -16.17
CA TRP A 500 -9.31 -9.22 -15.17
C TRP A 500 -7.80 -9.50 -15.18
N ILE A 501 -7.03 -8.43 -15.07
CA ILE A 501 -5.57 -8.44 -14.87
C ILE A 501 -5.21 -7.70 -13.56
N GLY A 502 -3.98 -7.86 -13.09
CA GLY A 502 -3.55 -7.39 -11.77
C GLY A 502 -3.28 -5.88 -11.64
N LEU A 503 -3.50 -5.09 -12.70
CA LEU A 503 -3.27 -3.65 -12.69
C LEU A 503 -4.50 -2.93 -12.11
N PHE A 504 -4.28 -1.98 -11.21
CA PHE A 504 -5.35 -1.20 -10.59
C PHE A 504 -4.90 0.24 -10.25
N LEU A 505 -5.87 1.13 -10.06
CA LEU A 505 -5.72 2.52 -9.60
C LEU A 505 -6.80 2.83 -8.56
N LEU A 506 -6.71 2.19 -7.40
CA LEU A 506 -7.68 2.38 -6.32
C LEU A 506 -7.35 3.59 -5.45
N ASN A 507 -6.07 3.80 -5.11
CA ASN A 507 -5.68 4.93 -4.28
C ASN A 507 -5.47 6.16 -5.17
N PRO A 508 -6.32 7.20 -5.10
CA PRO A 508 -6.18 8.37 -5.96
C PRO A 508 -5.00 9.27 -5.56
N ASP A 509 -4.29 8.98 -4.46
CA ASP A 509 -3.06 9.68 -4.08
C ASP A 509 -1.79 9.00 -4.67
N GLU A 510 -1.93 7.81 -5.28
CA GLU A 510 -0.85 7.04 -5.91
C GLU A 510 -1.19 6.76 -7.39
N GLY A 511 -0.18 6.37 -8.18
CA GLY A 511 -0.36 5.97 -9.57
C GLY A 511 -0.81 4.51 -9.73
N PHE A 512 -0.86 4.04 -10.99
CA PHE A 512 -1.18 2.65 -11.28
C PHE A 512 -0.16 1.70 -10.61
N ALA A 513 -0.65 0.57 -10.12
CA ALA A 513 0.18 -0.46 -9.49
C ALA A 513 -0.25 -1.87 -9.87
N TRP A 514 0.73 -2.77 -10.02
CA TRP A 514 0.48 -4.20 -10.11
C TRP A 514 0.28 -4.80 -8.72
N ILE A 515 -0.73 -5.64 -8.57
CA ILE A 515 -1.06 -6.30 -7.31
C ILE A 515 0.07 -7.19 -6.76
N GLY A 516 0.89 -7.76 -7.63
CA GLY A 516 2.09 -8.51 -7.28
C GLY A 516 3.29 -7.65 -6.87
N GLY A 517 3.17 -6.32 -6.91
CA GLY A 517 4.24 -5.37 -6.58
C GLY A 517 5.28 -5.16 -7.70
N SER A 518 5.08 -5.79 -8.85
CA SER A 518 5.90 -5.59 -10.06
C SER A 518 5.87 -4.13 -10.53
N PRO A 519 6.94 -3.62 -11.15
CA PRO A 519 6.99 -2.24 -11.62
C PRO A 519 6.03 -2.00 -12.80
N VAL A 520 5.38 -0.84 -12.84
CA VAL A 520 4.54 -0.40 -13.96
C VAL A 520 5.42 0.38 -14.94
N ILE A 521 5.95 -0.32 -15.94
CA ILE A 521 6.90 0.23 -16.94
C ILE A 521 6.51 -0.01 -18.39
N TYR A 522 5.44 -0.76 -18.61
CA TYR A 522 4.86 -1.06 -19.90
C TYR A 522 3.37 -0.75 -19.85
N GLU A 523 2.85 -0.20 -20.94
CA GLU A 523 1.43 0.12 -21.08
C GLU A 523 0.90 -0.29 -22.46
N ASN A 524 -0.29 -0.89 -22.51
CA ASN A 524 -0.96 -1.29 -23.75
C ASN A 524 -2.45 -0.93 -23.75
N TRP A 525 -2.74 0.32 -23.36
CA TRP A 525 -4.09 0.87 -23.31
C TRP A 525 -4.78 0.85 -24.67
N ASP A 526 -6.09 0.61 -24.64
CA ASP A 526 -6.96 0.76 -25.81
C ASP A 526 -7.11 2.24 -26.19
N GLU A 527 -7.65 2.50 -27.39
CA GLU A 527 -7.88 3.86 -27.82
C GLU A 527 -8.83 4.58 -26.86
N HIS A 528 -8.44 5.79 -26.43
CA HIS A 528 -9.12 6.59 -25.40
C HIS A 528 -9.01 6.09 -23.95
N GLU A 529 -8.39 4.93 -23.70
CA GLU A 529 -8.20 4.39 -22.35
C GLU A 529 -6.83 4.75 -21.73
N PRO A 530 -6.69 4.78 -20.39
CA PRO A 530 -7.77 4.68 -19.42
C PRO A 530 -8.59 5.98 -19.37
N ASN A 531 -9.90 5.87 -19.21
CA ASN A 531 -10.82 7.02 -19.27
C ASN A 531 -11.50 7.36 -17.92
N ASN A 532 -11.39 6.48 -16.93
CA ASN A 532 -12.03 6.54 -15.62
C ASN A 532 -13.51 6.92 -15.68
N ARG A 533 -14.33 6.19 -16.44
CA ARG A 533 -15.70 6.61 -16.77
C ARG A 533 -16.53 6.81 -15.51
N ASN A 534 -17.07 8.02 -15.35
CA ASN A 534 -17.86 8.42 -14.19
C ASN A 534 -17.12 8.29 -12.84
N GLU A 535 -15.79 8.30 -12.81
CA GLU A 535 -14.99 8.14 -11.57
C GLU A 535 -15.27 6.79 -10.88
N LEU A 536 -15.36 5.72 -11.67
CA LEU A 536 -15.72 4.37 -11.21
C LEU A 536 -14.76 3.28 -11.70
N GLU A 537 -13.93 3.56 -12.70
CA GLU A 537 -13.16 2.56 -13.42
C GLU A 537 -11.74 2.50 -12.87
N HIS A 538 -11.59 1.75 -11.77
CA HIS A 538 -10.33 1.70 -11.01
C HIS A 538 -9.59 0.36 -11.15
N CYS A 539 -10.12 -0.57 -11.93
CA CYS A 539 -9.56 -1.91 -12.13
C CYS A 539 -9.38 -2.18 -13.62
N VAL A 540 -8.32 -2.89 -14.01
CA VAL A 540 -7.97 -3.03 -15.42
C VAL A 540 -8.28 -4.42 -15.94
N MET A 541 -8.81 -4.49 -17.15
CA MET A 541 -9.07 -5.74 -17.87
C MET A 541 -8.36 -5.76 -19.23
N PHE A 542 -8.14 -6.97 -19.74
CA PHE A 542 -8.05 -7.16 -21.18
C PHE A 542 -9.42 -7.02 -21.81
N ASN A 543 -9.54 -6.15 -22.81
CA ASN A 543 -10.76 -6.01 -23.58
C ASN A 543 -11.05 -7.28 -24.38
N GLY A 544 -12.34 -7.54 -24.62
CA GLY A 544 -12.80 -8.63 -25.48
C GLY A 544 -12.63 -8.31 -26.96
N SER A 545 -11.46 -7.79 -27.35
CA SER A 545 -11.11 -7.51 -28.74
C SER A 545 -9.99 -8.43 -29.20
N PRO A 546 -9.88 -8.69 -30.52
CA PRO A 546 -8.77 -9.48 -31.06
C PRO A 546 -7.39 -8.94 -30.72
N GLN A 547 -7.24 -7.68 -30.29
CA GLN A 547 -5.96 -7.08 -29.89
C GLN A 547 -5.67 -7.21 -28.39
N MET A 548 -6.66 -7.57 -27.57
CA MET A 548 -6.56 -7.66 -26.10
C MET A 548 -5.82 -6.46 -25.49
N ARG A 549 -6.25 -5.25 -25.85
CA ARG A 549 -5.75 -4.01 -25.25
C ARG A 549 -6.37 -3.77 -23.89
N TRP A 550 -5.73 -2.93 -23.09
CA TRP A 550 -6.16 -2.69 -21.72
C TRP A 550 -7.28 -1.65 -21.69
N ASN A 551 -8.24 -1.89 -20.81
CA ASN A 551 -9.29 -0.95 -20.50
C ASN A 551 -9.48 -0.91 -18.98
N ASP A 552 -9.61 0.27 -18.40
CA ASP A 552 -10.09 0.41 -17.03
C ASP A 552 -11.61 0.19 -16.98
N LEU A 553 -12.06 -0.45 -15.91
CA LEU A 553 -13.45 -0.83 -15.75
C LEU A 553 -13.81 -0.82 -14.26
N SER A 554 -15.11 -0.66 -13.98
CA SER A 554 -15.63 -0.78 -12.62
C SER A 554 -15.27 -2.14 -12.03
N CYS A 555 -14.56 -2.12 -10.90
CA CYS A 555 -14.07 -3.32 -10.20
C CYS A 555 -15.17 -4.34 -9.85
N GLU A 556 -16.41 -3.88 -9.67
CA GLU A 556 -17.59 -4.73 -9.38
C GLU A 556 -18.12 -5.50 -10.60
N ARG A 557 -17.60 -5.27 -11.80
CA ARG A 557 -18.01 -6.03 -12.99
C ARG A 557 -17.58 -7.48 -12.87
N LEU A 558 -18.49 -8.40 -13.16
CA LEU A 558 -18.19 -9.83 -13.14
C LEU A 558 -17.56 -10.24 -14.47
N LEU A 559 -16.26 -10.53 -14.46
CA LEU A 559 -15.50 -10.98 -15.63
C LEU A 559 -14.87 -12.35 -15.39
N ASN A 560 -14.32 -12.93 -16.46
CA ASN A 560 -13.31 -13.97 -16.35
C ASN A 560 -12.01 -13.35 -15.82
N TRP A 561 -11.04 -14.16 -15.43
CA TRP A 561 -9.78 -13.64 -14.88
C TRP A 561 -8.59 -14.52 -15.26
N ILE A 562 -7.38 -13.97 -15.11
CA ILE A 562 -6.13 -14.69 -15.35
C ILE A 562 -5.31 -14.61 -14.07
N CYS A 563 -4.92 -15.77 -13.54
CA CYS A 563 -3.97 -15.81 -12.42
C CYS A 563 -2.56 -16.08 -12.93
N GLU A 564 -1.56 -15.55 -12.22
CA GLU A 564 -0.15 -15.90 -12.34
C GLU A 564 0.37 -16.51 -11.02
N THR A 565 1.32 -17.43 -11.11
CA THR A 565 1.99 -18.02 -9.95
C THR A 565 3.46 -18.33 -10.28
N LYS A 566 4.30 -18.44 -9.24
CA LYS A 566 5.69 -18.89 -9.39
C LYS A 566 5.74 -20.40 -9.56
N LYS A 567 6.65 -20.91 -10.40
CA LYS A 567 6.85 -22.35 -10.65
C LYS A 567 7.05 -23.16 -9.36
N ASP A 568 7.84 -22.66 -8.40
CA ASP A 568 8.09 -23.36 -7.12
C ASP A 568 6.84 -23.44 -6.21
N MET A 569 6.02 -22.38 -6.22
CA MET A 569 4.75 -22.34 -5.48
C MET A 569 3.68 -23.18 -6.18
N ASN A 570 3.74 -23.31 -7.51
CA ASN A 570 2.86 -24.14 -8.32
C ASN A 570 3.04 -25.63 -8.01
N VAL A 571 4.27 -26.08 -7.74
CA VAL A 571 4.56 -27.49 -7.38
C VAL A 571 4.12 -27.83 -5.95
N ILE A 572 4.36 -26.93 -4.98
CA ILE A 572 3.86 -27.11 -3.60
C ILE A 572 2.34 -27.09 -3.57
N TYR A 573 1.71 -26.21 -4.36
CA TYR A 573 0.26 -26.19 -4.51
C TYR A 573 -0.26 -27.49 -5.13
N MET A 574 0.31 -27.99 -6.24
CA MET A 574 -0.02 -29.30 -6.80
C MET A 574 0.09 -30.44 -5.77
N LEU A 575 1.16 -30.46 -4.97
CA LEU A 575 1.35 -31.46 -3.91
C LEU A 575 0.35 -31.33 -2.76
N LEU A 576 -0.20 -30.14 -2.51
CA LEU A 576 -1.28 -29.86 -1.54
C LEU A 576 -2.70 -29.98 -2.15
N TYR A 577 -2.83 -29.93 -3.47
CA TYR A 577 -4.11 -29.94 -4.21
C TYR A 577 -4.52 -31.35 -4.63
N LEU A 578 -3.56 -32.26 -4.84
CA LEU A 578 -3.78 -33.67 -5.15
C LEU A 578 -4.00 -34.58 -3.93
N SER A 579 -4.07 -34.03 -2.70
CA SER A 579 -4.73 -34.80 -1.64
C SER A 579 -6.23 -34.78 -1.93
N GLU A 580 -6.70 -35.79 -2.67
CA GLU A 580 -8.12 -36.14 -2.71
C GLU A 580 -8.60 -36.17 -1.26
N TYR A 581 -9.50 -35.24 -0.91
CA TYR A 581 -10.19 -35.33 0.37
C TYR A 581 -10.86 -36.69 0.43
N GLN A 582 -10.59 -37.44 1.49
CA GLN A 582 -11.18 -38.77 1.64
C GLN A 582 -12.69 -38.63 1.57
N ALA A 583 -13.30 -39.33 0.62
CA ALA A 583 -14.74 -39.39 0.50
C ALA A 583 -15.25 -40.66 1.18
N THR A 584 -16.39 -40.57 1.85
CA THR A 584 -17.14 -41.76 2.24
C THR A 584 -17.71 -42.46 1.00
N ALA A 585 -18.09 -43.74 1.15
CA ALA A 585 -18.64 -44.52 0.04
C ALA A 585 -19.93 -43.94 -0.56
N ASP A 586 -20.65 -43.12 0.21
CA ASP A 586 -21.86 -42.38 -0.19
C ASP A 586 -21.58 -40.94 -0.65
N GLY A 587 -20.31 -40.57 -0.83
CA GLY A 587 -19.89 -39.34 -1.51
C GLY A 587 -19.75 -38.10 -0.63
N TRP A 588 -19.72 -38.24 0.70
CA TRP A 588 -19.43 -37.13 1.62
C TRP A 588 -17.94 -36.89 1.72
N ILE A 589 -17.55 -35.64 1.91
CA ILE A 589 -16.16 -35.24 1.96
C ILE A 589 -15.73 -35.12 3.41
N ILE A 590 -14.66 -35.81 3.77
CA ILE A 590 -14.08 -35.75 5.12
C ILE A 590 -13.05 -34.63 5.17
N TYR A 591 -13.21 -33.72 6.12
CA TYR A 591 -12.23 -32.70 6.43
C TYR A 591 -12.14 -32.48 7.94
N GLU A 592 -10.93 -32.63 8.47
CA GLU A 592 -10.65 -32.69 9.91
C GLU A 592 -11.51 -33.78 10.60
N ASP A 593 -12.38 -33.39 11.53
CA ASP A 593 -13.27 -34.25 12.29
C ASP A 593 -14.73 -34.24 11.79
N LYS A 594 -14.99 -33.60 10.63
CA LYS A 594 -16.35 -33.38 10.10
C LYS A 594 -16.52 -33.95 8.69
N GLN A 595 -17.77 -34.27 8.35
CA GLN A 595 -18.19 -34.71 7.02
C GLN A 595 -19.05 -33.63 6.35
N TYR A 596 -18.85 -33.43 5.05
CA TYR A 596 -19.47 -32.36 4.30
C TYR A 596 -20.18 -32.92 3.07
N TYR A 597 -21.45 -32.55 2.92
CA TYR A 597 -22.26 -32.85 1.76
C TYR A 597 -22.42 -31.61 0.89
N PHE A 598 -22.08 -31.74 -0.39
CA PHE A 598 -22.20 -30.66 -1.36
C PHE A 598 -23.34 -30.96 -2.33
N SER A 599 -24.47 -30.29 -2.11
CA SER A 599 -25.61 -30.37 -3.03
C SER A 599 -25.28 -29.69 -4.35
N LYS A 600 -25.69 -30.31 -5.46
CA LYS A 600 -25.63 -29.71 -6.82
C LYS A 600 -26.88 -28.90 -7.16
N GLU A 601 -27.85 -28.84 -6.26
CA GLU A 601 -29.12 -28.15 -6.48
C GLU A 601 -29.03 -26.66 -6.13
N HIS A 602 -29.55 -25.80 -7.01
CA HIS A 602 -29.64 -24.36 -6.79
C HIS A 602 -31.01 -23.99 -6.24
N VAL A 603 -31.11 -23.79 -4.93
CA VAL A 603 -32.38 -23.50 -4.23
C VAL A 603 -32.25 -22.36 -3.22
N HIS A 604 -33.38 -21.79 -2.78
CA HIS A 604 -33.42 -20.79 -1.71
C HIS A 604 -33.05 -21.41 -0.35
N MET A 605 -32.59 -20.58 0.59
CA MET A 605 -31.97 -21.03 1.85
C MET A 605 -32.83 -22.00 2.68
N GLU A 606 -34.14 -21.77 2.76
CA GLU A 606 -35.05 -22.66 3.50
C GLU A 606 -35.12 -24.07 2.90
N GLU A 607 -35.14 -24.15 1.57
CA GLU A 607 -35.13 -25.43 0.86
C GLU A 607 -33.74 -26.08 0.90
N ALA A 608 -32.67 -25.29 0.81
CA ALA A 608 -31.30 -25.78 1.00
C ALA A 608 -31.13 -26.45 2.37
N ARG A 609 -31.67 -25.83 3.43
CA ARG A 609 -31.68 -26.42 4.77
C ARG A 609 -32.48 -27.72 4.81
N ARG A 610 -33.66 -27.79 4.16
CA ARG A 610 -34.43 -29.04 4.06
C ARG A 610 -33.66 -30.16 3.35
N ILE A 611 -32.92 -29.84 2.27
CA ILE A 611 -32.07 -30.80 1.56
C ILE A 611 -30.95 -31.32 2.49
N CYS A 612 -30.29 -30.45 3.25
CA CYS A 612 -29.29 -30.86 4.23
C CYS A 612 -29.90 -31.77 5.30
N GLN A 613 -31.06 -31.40 5.86
CA GLN A 613 -31.75 -32.18 6.89
C GLN A 613 -32.21 -33.56 6.40
N LYS A 614 -32.66 -33.66 5.15
CA LYS A 614 -33.01 -34.93 4.50
C LYS A 614 -31.80 -35.87 4.41
N ASN A 615 -30.60 -35.30 4.32
CA ASN A 615 -29.32 -36.03 4.33
C ASN A 615 -28.70 -36.10 5.74
N PHE A 616 -29.49 -35.94 6.81
CA PHE A 616 -29.04 -36.02 8.21
C PHE A 616 -27.95 -34.99 8.59
N ALA A 617 -27.86 -33.87 7.88
CA ALA A 617 -26.97 -32.75 8.20
C ALA A 617 -27.73 -31.42 8.33
N ASP A 618 -27.00 -30.34 8.60
CA ASP A 618 -27.50 -28.97 8.55
C ASP A 618 -26.61 -28.12 7.65
N LEU A 619 -27.04 -26.88 7.36
CA LEU A 619 -26.23 -25.92 6.64
C LEU A 619 -24.89 -25.69 7.35
N VAL A 620 -23.82 -25.66 6.56
CA VAL A 620 -22.48 -25.52 7.10
C VAL A 620 -22.29 -24.17 7.79
N VAL A 621 -21.70 -24.21 9.00
CA VAL A 621 -21.28 -23.00 9.74
C VAL A 621 -19.77 -22.88 9.63
N ILE A 622 -19.28 -21.73 9.18
CA ILE A 622 -17.85 -21.46 9.00
C ILE A 622 -17.29 -20.88 10.30
N GLU A 623 -16.52 -21.70 11.03
CA GLU A 623 -16.07 -21.39 12.40
C GLU A 623 -14.65 -20.83 12.45
N ASN A 624 -13.82 -21.10 11.43
CA ASN A 624 -12.44 -20.65 11.35
C ASN A 624 -11.96 -20.54 9.89
N GLU A 625 -10.77 -19.95 9.73
CA GLU A 625 -10.17 -19.70 8.41
C GLU A 625 -9.84 -20.99 7.66
N SER A 626 -9.40 -22.04 8.36
CA SER A 626 -9.06 -23.36 7.80
C SER A 626 -10.28 -24.00 7.12
N LYS A 627 -11.40 -24.02 7.83
CA LYS A 627 -12.69 -24.52 7.34
C LYS A 627 -13.26 -23.66 6.22
N ARG A 628 -13.09 -22.33 6.28
CA ARG A 628 -13.46 -21.43 5.18
C ARG A 628 -12.70 -21.79 3.91
N GLN A 629 -11.38 -21.95 4.01
CA GLN A 629 -10.51 -22.33 2.90
C GLN A 629 -10.88 -23.70 2.33
N PHE A 630 -11.17 -24.70 3.18
CA PHE A 630 -11.63 -26.01 2.73
C PHE A 630 -12.95 -25.95 1.95
N LEU A 631 -13.99 -25.33 2.52
CA LEU A 631 -15.30 -25.24 1.87
C LEU A 631 -15.22 -24.47 0.57
N TRP A 632 -14.45 -23.39 0.55
CA TRP A 632 -14.20 -22.61 -0.65
C TRP A 632 -13.43 -23.42 -1.70
N LYS A 633 -12.39 -24.17 -1.31
CA LYS A 633 -11.61 -25.06 -2.20
C LYS A 633 -12.49 -26.12 -2.87
N TYR A 634 -13.51 -26.63 -2.19
CA TYR A 634 -14.38 -27.68 -2.74
C TYR A 634 -15.50 -27.13 -3.64
N VAL A 635 -15.97 -25.90 -3.42
CA VAL A 635 -17.09 -25.28 -4.15
C VAL A 635 -16.64 -24.44 -5.36
N SER A 636 -15.35 -24.09 -5.45
CA SER A 636 -14.76 -23.25 -6.52
C SER A 636 -14.34 -24.03 -7.77
#